data_AF-A0A7S0APZ9-F1
#
_entry.id   AF-A0A7S0APZ9-F1
#
_cell.length_a   1.000
_cell.length_b   1.000
_cell.length_c   1.000
_cell.angle_alpha   90.00
_cell.angle_beta   90.00
_cell.angle_gamma   90.00
#
_symmetry.space_group_name_H-M   'P 1'
#
loop_
_entity.id
_entity.type
_entity.pdbx_description
1 polymer ?
#
loop_
_entity_poly.entity_id
_entity_poly.type
_entity_poly.pdbx_seq_one_letter_code
_entity_poly.pdbx_strand_id
1 'polypeptide(L)'
;QKSLFGPSHISVAVTSSCMGDVYERMGNTMKSMDMYEETLRIRSEIMGRQHIDVGRLLHKLGCLTLQHGDYRKAEVYVTKAAAIYLFNDLKEDHPWMRDIRRNEADIKGLLATGVNQDGNDDGFGFGGGDDGDGDDKL
;
A
#
# COMPACT_ATOMS: atom_id res chain seq x y z
N GLN A 1 17.22 -5.64 30.65
CA GLN A 1 15.77 -5.57 30.93
C GLN A 1 15.28 -4.20 30.44
N LYS A 2 14.57 -4.12 29.32
CA LYS A 2 14.05 -2.85 28.76
C LYS A 2 12.55 -3.01 28.49
N SER A 3 11.76 -2.96 29.55
CA SER A 3 10.30 -2.86 29.46
C SER A 3 9.95 -1.39 29.70
N LEU A 4 9.90 -0.60 28.63
CA LEU A 4 9.57 0.83 28.70
C LEU A 4 8.48 1.24 27.69
N PHE A 5 7.69 0.29 27.18
CA PHE A 5 6.63 0.56 26.21
C PHE A 5 5.29 0.14 26.82
N GLY A 6 4.55 1.11 27.34
CA GLY A 6 3.23 0.89 27.90
C GLY A 6 2.20 0.46 26.84
N PRO A 7 1.07 -0.15 27.27
CA PRO A 7 -0.02 -0.63 26.39
C PRO A 7 -0.59 0.47 25.47
N SER A 8 -0.43 1.75 25.82
CA SER A 8 -0.88 2.88 25.02
C SER A 8 -0.22 2.95 23.65
N HIS A 9 1.10 2.68 23.52
CA HIS A 9 1.81 2.85 22.24
C HIS A 9 1.47 1.72 21.24
N ILE A 10 1.24 0.50 21.74
CA ILE A 10 0.74 -0.63 20.94
C ILE A 10 -0.71 -0.35 20.51
N SER A 11 -1.55 0.15 21.41
CA SER A 11 -2.93 0.50 21.07
C SER A 11 -2.99 1.58 19.99
N VAL A 12 -2.15 2.62 20.07
CA VAL A 12 -2.04 3.67 19.05
C VAL A 12 -1.63 3.08 17.70
N ALA A 13 -0.65 2.18 17.66
CA ALA A 13 -0.23 1.54 16.41
C ALA A 13 -1.32 0.65 15.77
N VAL A 14 -2.11 -0.05 16.60
CA VAL A 14 -3.22 -0.87 16.13
C VAL A 14 -4.35 0.03 15.61
N THR A 15 -4.70 1.07 16.35
CA THR A 15 -5.71 2.05 15.96
C THR A 15 -5.30 2.78 14.68
N SER A 16 -4.04 3.20 14.53
CA SER A 16 -3.55 3.88 13.32
C SER A 16 -3.52 2.97 12.10
N SER A 17 -3.23 1.66 12.24
CA SER A 17 -3.40 0.70 11.12
C SER A 17 -4.86 0.61 10.68
N CYS A 18 -5.79 0.50 11.63
CA CYS A 18 -7.22 0.45 11.32
C CYS A 18 -7.73 1.75 10.70
N MET A 19 -7.19 2.91 11.12
CA MET A 19 -7.49 4.19 10.49
C MET A 19 -6.96 4.27 9.06
N GLY A 20 -5.78 3.70 8.79
CA GLY A 20 -5.28 3.51 7.42
C GLY A 20 -6.27 2.74 6.55
N ASP A 21 -6.70 1.55 7.00
CA ASP A 21 -7.67 0.72 6.25
C ASP A 21 -9.00 1.46 6.02
N VAL A 22 -9.42 2.27 7.00
CA VAL A 22 -10.65 3.07 6.93
C VAL A 22 -10.52 4.24 5.96
N TYR A 23 -9.36 4.92 5.93
CA TYR A 23 -9.09 5.98 4.97
C TYR A 23 -8.90 5.47 3.54
N GLU A 24 -8.30 4.28 3.36
CA GLU A 24 -8.26 3.57 2.08
C GLU A 24 -9.68 3.34 1.55
N ARG A 25 -10.58 2.82 2.38
CA ARG A 25 -12.00 2.62 2.02
C ARG A 25 -12.75 3.90 1.72
N MET A 26 -12.33 5.02 2.30
CA MET A 26 -12.89 6.34 2.02
C MET A 26 -12.26 7.02 0.78
N GLY A 27 -11.29 6.38 0.12
CA GLY A 27 -10.58 6.96 -1.02
C GLY A 27 -9.61 8.09 -0.65
N ASN A 28 -9.32 8.29 0.63
CA ASN A 28 -8.35 9.30 1.08
C ASN A 28 -6.95 8.70 1.20
N THR A 29 -6.33 8.47 0.05
CA THR A 29 -5.04 7.79 -0.08
C THR A 29 -3.92 8.53 0.66
N MET A 30 -3.90 9.87 0.60
CA MET A 30 -2.87 10.68 1.29
C MET A 30 -2.91 10.53 2.82
N LYS A 31 -4.10 10.67 3.44
CA LYS A 31 -4.22 10.48 4.90
C LYS A 31 -3.92 9.04 5.29
N SER A 32 -4.31 8.08 4.46
CA SER A 32 -3.98 6.67 4.69
C SER A 32 -2.47 6.44 4.72
N MET A 33 -1.73 7.04 3.79
CA MET A 33 -0.26 6.91 3.73
C MET A 33 0.40 7.51 4.98
N ASP A 34 0.00 8.72 5.41
CA ASP A 34 0.51 9.34 6.63
C ASP A 34 0.28 8.46 7.88
N MET A 35 -0.94 7.91 8.01
CA MET A 35 -1.26 7.03 9.14
C MET A 35 -0.43 5.74 9.12
N TYR A 36 -0.22 5.13 7.95
CA TYR A 36 0.60 3.93 7.82
C TYR A 36 2.09 4.21 8.04
N GLU A 37 2.63 5.35 7.60
CA GLU A 37 4.03 5.72 7.86
C GLU A 37 4.30 5.95 9.34
N GLU A 38 3.39 6.65 10.03
CA GLU A 38 3.52 6.86 11.47
C GLU A 38 3.43 5.53 12.23
N THR A 39 2.47 4.68 11.85
CA THR A 39 2.36 3.33 12.41
C THR A 39 3.63 2.51 12.17
N LEU A 40 4.22 2.63 10.99
CA LEU A 40 5.44 1.90 10.63
C LEU A 40 6.62 2.32 11.51
N ARG A 41 6.78 3.62 11.80
CA ARG A 41 7.82 4.11 12.71
C ARG A 41 7.64 3.51 14.10
N ILE A 42 6.43 3.60 14.64
CA ILE A 42 6.06 3.09 15.95
C ILE A 42 6.29 1.56 16.05
N ARG A 43 5.77 0.78 15.09
CA ARG A 43 5.92 -0.68 15.10
C ARG A 43 7.35 -1.12 14.87
N SER A 44 8.12 -0.42 14.03
CA SER A 44 9.54 -0.71 13.82
C SER A 44 10.37 -0.52 15.08
N GLU A 45 10.00 0.45 15.92
CA GLU A 45 10.69 0.71 17.20
C GLU A 45 10.27 -0.26 18.30
N ILE A 46 8.99 -0.63 18.38
CA ILE A 46 8.48 -1.56 19.40
C ILE A 46 8.85 -3.02 19.08
N MET A 47 8.49 -3.48 17.88
CA MET A 47 8.55 -4.90 17.49
C MET A 47 9.85 -5.25 16.77
N GLY A 48 10.61 -4.24 16.36
CA GLY A 48 11.81 -4.38 15.55
C GLY A 48 11.51 -4.32 14.05
N ARG A 49 12.49 -3.81 13.29
CA ARG A 49 12.38 -3.57 11.84
C ARG A 49 12.15 -4.82 11.00
N GLN A 50 12.38 -6.00 11.56
CA GLN A 50 12.26 -7.29 10.88
C GLN A 50 10.96 -8.03 11.26
N HIS A 51 10.08 -7.41 12.02
CA HIS A 51 8.82 -8.05 12.41
C HIS A 51 7.86 -8.14 11.22
N ILE A 52 7.14 -9.25 11.11
CA ILE A 52 6.22 -9.52 10.00
C ILE A 52 5.14 -8.43 9.82
N ASP A 53 4.68 -7.83 10.92
CA ASP A 53 3.75 -6.69 10.90
C ASP A 53 4.32 -5.43 10.24
N VAL A 54 5.63 -5.20 10.35
CA VAL A 54 6.31 -4.09 9.66
C VAL A 54 6.33 -4.37 8.16
N GLY A 55 6.59 -5.62 7.76
CA GLY A 55 6.45 -6.07 6.37
C GLY A 55 5.06 -5.84 5.81
N ARG A 56 4.01 -6.11 6.62
CA ARG A 56 2.62 -5.88 6.21
C ARG A 56 2.29 -4.40 5.97
N LEU A 57 2.77 -3.52 6.85
CA LEU A 57 2.60 -2.07 6.70
C LEU A 57 3.32 -1.54 5.45
N LEU A 58 4.56 -1.97 5.23
CA LEU A 58 5.31 -1.64 4.02
C LEU A 58 4.60 -2.12 2.76
N HIS A 59 4.01 -3.31 2.78
CA HIS A 59 3.23 -3.81 1.65
C HIS A 59 2.04 -2.91 1.35
N LYS A 60 1.30 -2.43 2.37
CA LYS A 60 0.17 -1.51 2.16
C LYS A 60 0.58 -0.15 1.66
N LEU A 61 1.66 0.42 2.20
CA LEU A 61 2.27 1.62 1.64
C LEU A 61 2.65 1.43 0.18
N GLY A 62 3.24 0.29 -0.18
CA GLY A 62 3.55 -0.06 -1.56
C GLY A 62 2.31 -0.08 -2.48
N CYS A 63 1.22 -0.74 -2.06
CA CYS A 63 -0.04 -0.75 -2.81
C CYS A 63 -0.63 0.65 -3.01
N LEU A 64 -0.70 1.46 -1.94
CA LEU A 64 -1.25 2.81 -2.01
C LEU A 64 -0.40 3.70 -2.90
N THR A 65 0.92 3.57 -2.81
CA THR A 65 1.86 4.33 -3.64
C THR A 65 1.74 3.94 -5.12
N LEU A 66 1.50 2.66 -5.41
CA LEU A 66 1.20 2.18 -6.76
C LEU A 66 -0.07 2.82 -7.31
N GLN A 67 -1.15 2.85 -6.52
CA GLN A 67 -2.41 3.50 -6.88
C GLN A 67 -2.26 5.01 -7.06
N HIS A 68 -1.31 5.63 -6.37
CA HIS A 68 -1.00 7.06 -6.50
C HIS A 68 -0.11 7.37 -7.72
N GLY A 69 0.39 6.36 -8.45
CA GLY A 69 1.24 6.53 -9.62
C GLY A 69 2.74 6.63 -9.33
N ASP A 70 3.14 6.55 -8.06
CA ASP A 70 4.53 6.66 -7.62
C ASP A 70 5.28 5.32 -7.67
N TYR A 71 5.38 4.72 -8.85
CA TYR A 71 5.89 3.34 -9.02
C TYR A 71 7.29 3.13 -8.44
N ARG A 72 8.18 4.13 -8.52
CA ARG A 72 9.54 4.06 -8.00
C ARG A 72 9.58 4.00 -6.46
N LYS A 73 8.68 4.72 -5.81
CA LYS A 73 8.55 4.70 -4.34
C LYS A 73 7.82 3.42 -3.89
N ALA A 74 6.85 2.94 -4.68
CA ALA A 74 6.20 1.66 -4.47
C ALA A 74 7.20 0.48 -4.53
N GLU A 75 8.12 0.48 -5.49
CA GLU A 75 9.18 -0.53 -5.62
C GLU A 75 9.99 -0.66 -4.33
N VAL A 76 10.40 0.48 -3.75
CA VAL A 76 11.18 0.51 -2.52
C VAL A 76 10.41 -0.09 -1.35
N TYR A 77 9.11 0.22 -1.21
CA TYR A 77 8.28 -0.33 -0.14
C TYR A 77 8.04 -1.84 -0.31
N VAL A 78 7.70 -2.29 -1.52
CA VAL A 78 7.46 -3.71 -1.83
C VAL A 78 8.73 -4.53 -1.62
N THR A 79 9.89 -4.04 -2.05
CA THR A 79 11.18 -4.71 -1.87
C THR A 79 11.54 -4.87 -0.40
N LYS A 80 11.33 -3.81 0.41
CA LYS A 80 11.56 -3.90 1.87
C LYS A 80 10.61 -4.88 2.54
N ALA A 81 9.34 -4.90 2.14
CA ALA A 81 8.37 -5.86 2.65
C ALA A 81 8.75 -7.31 2.30
N ALA A 82 9.21 -7.55 1.06
CA ALA A 82 9.68 -8.84 0.59
C ALA A 82 10.87 -9.34 1.42
N ALA A 83 11.85 -8.48 1.69
CA ALA A 83 13.02 -8.81 2.50
C ALA A 83 12.63 -9.25 3.93
N ILE A 84 11.64 -8.58 4.54
CA ILE A 84 11.15 -8.95 5.88
C ILE A 84 10.44 -10.31 5.84
N TYR A 85 9.61 -10.57 4.84
CA TYR A 85 8.94 -11.88 4.73
C TYR A 85 9.93 -13.01 4.47
N LEU A 86 10.96 -12.79 3.64
CA LEU A 86 12.05 -13.74 3.47
C LEU A 86 12.78 -14.00 4.78
N PHE A 87 13.06 -12.95 5.56
CA PHE A 87 13.73 -13.09 6.86
C PHE A 87 12.92 -13.90 7.87
N ASN A 88 11.60 -13.84 7.80
CA ASN A 88 10.71 -14.60 8.68
C ASN A 88 10.41 -16.02 8.15
N ASP A 89 11.18 -16.52 7.17
CA ASP A 89 11.01 -17.83 6.54
C ASP A 89 9.57 -18.09 6.04
N LEU A 90 8.88 -17.04 5.58
CA LEU A 90 7.59 -17.22 4.94
C LEU A 90 7.81 -18.04 3.67
N LYS A 91 7.06 -19.14 3.53
CA LYS A 91 7.06 -19.92 2.31
C LYS A 91 6.46 -19.13 1.17
N GLU A 92 6.88 -19.43 -0.06
CA GLU A 92 6.37 -18.79 -1.28
C GLU A 92 4.85 -18.93 -1.47
N ASP A 93 4.26 -19.97 -0.90
CA ASP A 93 2.82 -20.20 -0.89
C ASP A 93 2.04 -19.27 0.04
N HIS A 94 2.70 -18.51 0.92
CA HIS A 94 2.00 -17.61 1.83
C HIS A 94 1.30 -16.50 1.03
N PRO A 95 0.01 -16.21 1.30
CA PRO A 95 -0.77 -15.22 0.54
C PRO A 95 -0.08 -13.85 0.47
N TRP A 96 0.55 -13.39 1.56
CA TRP A 96 1.32 -12.14 1.56
C TRP A 96 2.54 -12.15 0.63
N MET A 97 3.21 -13.30 0.44
CA MET A 97 4.33 -13.39 -0.50
C MET A 97 3.84 -13.40 -1.94
N ARG A 98 2.71 -14.07 -2.21
CA ARG A 98 2.05 -14.05 -3.53
C ARG A 98 1.64 -12.64 -3.93
N ASP A 99 1.03 -11.88 -3.02
CA ASP A 99 0.63 -10.48 -3.28
C ASP A 99 1.83 -9.58 -3.52
N ILE A 100 2.91 -9.72 -2.73
CA ILE A 100 4.13 -8.95 -2.93
C ILE A 100 4.75 -9.20 -4.31
N ARG A 101 4.86 -10.46 -4.73
CA ARG A 101 5.40 -10.81 -6.04
C ARG A 101 4.56 -10.28 -7.18
N ARG A 102 3.23 -10.33 -7.03
CA ARG A 102 2.31 -9.74 -7.99
C ARG A 102 2.56 -8.24 -8.10
N ASN A 103 2.59 -7.52 -6.98
CA ASN A 103 2.84 -6.08 -6.97
C ASN A 103 4.22 -5.73 -7.54
N GLU A 104 5.25 -6.52 -7.22
CA GLU A 104 6.60 -6.32 -7.76
C GLU A 104 6.63 -6.50 -9.29
N ALA A 105 5.94 -7.51 -9.82
CA ALA A 105 5.80 -7.72 -11.26
C ALA A 105 5.02 -6.57 -11.93
N ASP A 106 3.93 -6.12 -11.32
CA ASP A 106 3.13 -5.00 -11.82
C ASP A 106 3.97 -3.71 -11.85
N ILE A 107 4.70 -3.39 -10.78
CA ILE A 107 5.60 -2.22 -10.70
C ILE A 107 6.68 -2.31 -11.79
N LYS A 108 7.33 -3.46 -11.93
CA LYS A 108 8.36 -3.66 -12.97
C LYS A 108 7.79 -3.52 -14.37
N GLY A 109 6.59 -4.04 -14.61
CA GLY A 109 5.88 -3.88 -15.89
C GLY A 109 5.62 -2.41 -16.19
N LEU A 110 5.08 -1.67 -15.21
CA LEU A 110 4.76 -0.24 -15.35
C LEU A 110 6.00 0.62 -15.58
N LEU A 111 7.09 0.35 -14.84
CA LEU A 111 8.38 1.00 -15.04
C LEU A 111 9.00 0.67 -16.41
N ALA A 112 8.85 -0.56 -16.89
CA ALA A 112 9.35 -0.99 -18.19
C ALA A 112 8.55 -0.41 -19.37
N THR A 113 7.25 -0.16 -19.20
CA THR A 113 6.40 0.49 -20.21
C THR A 113 6.69 1.99 -20.38
N GLY A 114 7.62 2.57 -19.61
CA GLY A 114 8.01 3.97 -19.76
C GLY A 114 6.89 4.94 -19.38
N VAL A 115 5.97 4.53 -18.50
CA VAL A 115 5.04 5.46 -17.84
C VAL A 115 5.90 6.32 -16.91
N ASN A 116 6.49 7.36 -17.50
CA ASN A 116 7.33 8.31 -16.81
C ASN A 116 6.50 9.03 -15.76
N GLN A 117 7.07 9.20 -14.58
CA GLN A 117 6.51 9.99 -13.47
C GLN A 117 6.43 11.50 -13.80
N ASP A 118 6.64 11.88 -15.07
CA ASP A 118 6.60 13.24 -15.56
C ASP A 118 5.15 13.69 -15.73
N GLY A 119 4.42 13.80 -14.61
CA GLY A 119 3.35 14.78 -14.32
C GLY A 119 2.37 15.22 -15.40
N ASN A 120 2.18 14.46 -16.47
CA ASN A 120 1.35 14.82 -17.60
C ASN A 120 0.31 13.71 -17.79
N ASP A 121 -0.61 13.66 -16.84
CA ASP A 121 -1.93 13.06 -17.00
C ASP A 121 -2.70 13.92 -18.03
N ASP A 122 -2.28 13.83 -19.29
CA ASP A 122 -3.10 14.24 -20.42
C ASP A 122 -4.12 13.13 -20.65
N GLY A 123 -5.20 13.19 -19.89
CA GLY A 123 -6.52 12.78 -20.36
C GLY A 123 -6.74 11.28 -20.53
N PHE A 124 -7.22 10.65 -19.46
CA PHE A 124 -8.37 9.77 -19.60
C PHE A 124 -9.56 10.37 -18.85
N GLY A 125 -10.12 11.43 -19.43
CA GLY A 125 -11.49 11.81 -19.14
C GLY A 125 -12.40 10.67 -19.56
N PHE A 126 -13.19 10.15 -18.62
CA PHE A 126 -14.35 9.32 -18.91
C PHE A 126 -15.41 10.21 -19.61
N GLY A 127 -15.14 10.59 -20.85
CA GLY A 127 -16.08 11.15 -21.79
C GLY A 127 -16.74 10.01 -22.57
N GLY A 128 -17.66 9.32 -21.92
CA GLY A 128 -18.61 8.41 -22.56
C GLY A 128 -20.00 8.95 -22.34
N GLY A 129 -20.41 9.89 -23.21
CA GLY A 129 -21.81 10.22 -23.37
C GLY A 129 -22.52 9.04 -24.03
N ASP A 130 -23.63 8.64 -23.43
CA ASP A 130 -24.67 7.84 -24.09
C ASP A 130 -26.00 8.48 -23.70
N ASP A 131 -26.25 9.65 -24.31
CA ASP A 131 -27.60 10.16 -24.52
C ASP A 131 -28.09 9.48 -25.81
N GLY A 132 -29.13 8.65 -25.72
CA GLY A 132 -29.65 7.95 -26.90
C GLY A 132 -30.83 7.01 -26.64
N ASP A 133 -32.01 7.62 -26.47
CA ASP A 133 -33.30 7.19 -27.02
C ASP A 133 -33.85 5.76 -26.76
N GLY A 134 -35.08 5.71 -26.23
CA GLY A 134 -36.00 4.63 -26.58
C GLY A 134 -37.06 4.24 -25.57
N ASP A 135 -37.76 5.18 -24.92
CA ASP A 135 -39.02 4.82 -24.24
C ASP A 135 -40.16 4.77 -25.26
N ASP A 136 -40.46 3.52 -25.58
CA ASP A 136 -41.36 3.00 -26.57
C ASP A 136 -42.82 3.40 -26.31
N LYS A 137 -43.52 3.71 -27.39
CA LYS A 137 -44.98 3.75 -27.39
C LYS A 137 -45.47 2.31 -27.26
N LEU A 138 -46.43 2.06 -26.37
CA LEU A 138 -47.69 1.36 -26.64
C LEU A 138 -48.60 1.40 -25.39
#